data_AF-A0A961FTJ7-F1
#
_entry.id   AF-A0A961FTJ7-F1
#
_cell.length_a   1.000
_cell.length_b   1.000
_cell.length_c   1.000
_cell.angle_alpha   90.00
_cell.angle_beta   90.00
_cell.angle_gamma   90.00
#
_symmetry.space_group_name_H-M   'P 1'
#
loop_
_entity.id
_entity.type
_entity.pdbx_description
1 polymer ?
#
loop_
_entity_poly.entity_id
_entity_poly.type
_entity_poly.pdbx_seq_one_letter_code
_entity_poly.pdbx_strand_id
1 'polypeptide(L)'
;MAKRKKDSGTSVNLFPFLSILVCIIGCLTLIIVVLNLMSMSKAEGREPKEVERAREYVEMKKKQDEDQKKYDDLRQLIENLIQQNKDTLTQMQKLELLKNMLENQEEIDASREELIAKFNLLQNTNKKLDEDHNQMVVQIEEMKKEIAKRKLPPDPSRMRVIPSGSGTNIEPYFVEIADKTVLIHQSLTEPPVEIPSASVNQDENFVKLLDAIAAKPYRRLIFLVRGNPEAVANLGRANAVVGAYNQTRGSEIIAGRLPLPGDGKVDLSMFAQYLKP
;
A
#
# COMPACT_ATOMS: atom_id res chain seq x y z
N MET A 1 -78.89 -158.95 22.08
CA MET A 1 -79.62 -158.97 20.79
C MET A 1 -80.68 -157.88 20.81
N ALA A 2 -80.68 -156.94 19.86
CA ALA A 2 -81.86 -156.26 19.29
C ALA A 2 -81.38 -155.22 18.24
N LYS A 3 -82.21 -154.95 17.24
CA LYS A 3 -81.85 -154.59 15.86
C LYS A 3 -82.58 -153.33 15.39
N ARG A 4 -81.88 -152.43 14.67
CA ARG A 4 -82.36 -151.37 13.72
C ARG A 4 -83.30 -150.27 14.32
N LYS A 5 -83.44 -149.06 13.76
CA LYS A 5 -83.50 -148.64 12.35
C LYS A 5 -83.21 -147.12 12.22
N LYS A 6 -82.70 -146.76 11.04
CA LYS A 6 -82.35 -145.44 10.51
C LYS A 6 -83.62 -144.68 10.09
N ASP A 7 -83.67 -143.35 10.26
CA ASP A 7 -84.49 -142.50 9.39
C ASP A 7 -83.80 -141.17 9.05
N SER A 8 -83.88 -140.86 7.77
CA SER A 8 -83.42 -139.70 7.00
C SER A 8 -84.28 -138.46 7.31
N GLY A 9 -83.77 -137.25 7.45
CA GLY A 9 -82.87 -136.56 6.54
C GLY A 9 -83.66 -135.51 5.75
N THR A 10 -83.67 -134.26 6.22
CA THR A 10 -83.79 -133.08 5.34
C THR A 10 -82.46 -132.33 5.42
N SER A 11 -81.43 -132.91 4.79
CA SER A 11 -80.09 -132.33 4.72
C SER A 11 -80.01 -131.38 3.53
N VAL A 12 -79.97 -130.08 3.79
CA VAL A 12 -79.54 -129.10 2.80
C VAL A 12 -78.07 -129.40 2.50
N ASN A 13 -77.74 -129.64 1.22
CA ASN A 13 -76.38 -129.98 0.81
C ASN A 13 -75.44 -128.82 1.16
N LEU A 14 -74.65 -129.00 2.23
CA LEU A 14 -73.58 -128.11 2.68
C LEU A 14 -72.34 -128.16 1.77
N PHE A 15 -72.26 -129.14 0.88
CA PHE A 15 -71.09 -129.37 0.02
C PHE A 15 -70.79 -128.24 -0.99
N PRO A 16 -71.77 -127.67 -1.70
CA PRO A 16 -71.54 -126.56 -2.62
C PRO A 16 -71.16 -125.26 -1.89
N PHE A 17 -71.78 -125.00 -0.73
CA PHE A 17 -71.55 -123.78 0.03
C PHE A 17 -70.15 -123.73 0.64
N LEU A 18 -69.68 -124.87 1.17
CA LEU A 18 -68.33 -125.00 1.73
C LEU A 18 -67.25 -124.89 0.64
N SER A 19 -67.49 -125.44 -0.55
CA SER A 19 -66.57 -125.33 -1.69
C SER A 19 -66.41 -123.88 -2.19
N ILE A 20 -67.52 -123.14 -2.30
CA ILE A 20 -67.50 -121.71 -2.71
C ILE A 20 -66.80 -120.86 -1.63
N LEU A 21 -67.10 -121.10 -0.36
CA LEU A 21 -66.52 -120.33 0.75
C LEU A 21 -65.01 -120.55 0.87
N VAL A 22 -64.54 -121.81 0.75
CA VAL A 22 -63.09 -122.12 0.73
C VAL A 22 -62.40 -121.50 -0.49
N CYS A 23 -63.06 -121.50 -1.66
CA CYS A 23 -62.51 -120.87 -2.86
C CYS A 23 -62.38 -119.35 -2.71
N ILE A 24 -63.38 -118.67 -2.15
CA ILE A 24 -63.35 -117.22 -1.90
C ILE A 24 -62.25 -116.86 -0.88
N ILE A 25 -62.14 -117.60 0.22
CA ILE A 25 -61.08 -117.38 1.21
C ILE A 25 -59.70 -117.60 0.56
N GLY A 26 -59.55 -118.64 -0.28
CA GLY A 26 -58.32 -118.90 -1.02
C GLY A 26 -57.94 -117.78 -2.00
N CYS A 27 -58.90 -117.22 -2.73
CA CYS A 27 -58.65 -116.08 -3.62
C CYS A 27 -58.25 -114.82 -2.83
N LEU A 28 -58.92 -114.55 -1.71
CA LEU A 28 -58.62 -113.40 -0.85
C LEU A 28 -57.23 -113.50 -0.22
N THR A 29 -56.84 -114.68 0.27
CA THR A 29 -55.51 -114.89 0.84
C THR A 29 -54.42 -114.74 -0.22
N LEU A 30 -54.65 -115.21 -1.45
CA LEU A 30 -53.69 -115.06 -2.55
C LEU A 30 -53.48 -113.58 -2.91
N ILE A 31 -54.54 -112.79 -2.99
CA ILE A 31 -54.46 -111.34 -3.25
C ILE A 31 -53.67 -110.62 -2.14
N ILE A 32 -53.95 -110.95 -0.87
CA ILE A 32 -53.25 -110.35 0.28
C ILE A 32 -51.76 -110.70 0.25
N VAL A 33 -51.41 -111.95 -0.08
CA VAL A 33 -50.01 -112.38 -0.21
C VAL A 33 -49.32 -111.61 -1.34
N VAL A 34 -49.94 -111.48 -2.51
CA VAL A 34 -49.37 -110.72 -3.65
C VAL A 34 -49.18 -109.25 -3.29
N LEU A 35 -50.15 -108.61 -2.64
CA LEU A 35 -50.04 -107.21 -2.23
C LEU A 35 -48.93 -107.02 -1.18
N ASN A 36 -48.82 -107.92 -0.20
CA ASN A 36 -47.74 -107.87 0.78
C ASN A 36 -46.37 -108.07 0.11
N LEU A 37 -46.25 -108.98 -0.86
CA LEU A 37 -45.02 -109.22 -1.61
C LEU A 37 -44.65 -108.00 -2.48
N MET A 38 -45.63 -107.35 -3.11
CA MET A 38 -45.42 -106.10 -3.85
C MET A 38 -45.03 -104.94 -2.93
N SER A 39 -45.62 -104.84 -1.74
CA SER A 39 -45.24 -103.81 -0.76
C SER A 39 -43.85 -104.06 -0.18
N MET A 40 -43.46 -105.31 0.07
CA MET A 40 -42.09 -105.65 0.46
C MET A 40 -41.10 -105.35 -0.67
N SER A 41 -41.46 -105.62 -1.93
CA SER A 41 -40.60 -105.27 -3.07
C SER A 41 -40.45 -103.76 -3.31
N LYS A 42 -41.40 -102.93 -2.82
CA LYS A 42 -41.29 -101.46 -2.82
C LYS A 42 -40.67 -100.89 -1.53
N ALA A 43 -40.66 -101.67 -0.45
CA ALA A 43 -40.14 -101.29 0.86
C ALA A 43 -38.77 -101.90 1.16
N GLU A 44 -38.18 -102.66 0.23
CA GLU A 44 -36.74 -102.88 0.20
C GLU A 44 -36.08 -101.50 0.15
N GLY A 45 -35.26 -101.21 1.17
CA GLY A 45 -34.75 -99.88 1.46
C GLY A 45 -34.14 -99.19 0.23
N ARG A 46 -34.18 -97.85 0.25
CA ARG A 46 -33.59 -96.96 -0.76
C ARG A 46 -32.38 -97.62 -1.43
N GLU A 47 -32.39 -97.71 -2.76
CA GLU A 47 -31.33 -98.36 -3.52
C GLU A 47 -29.97 -97.85 -3.00
N PRO A 48 -28.96 -98.71 -2.75
CA PRO A 48 -27.69 -98.27 -2.16
C PRO A 48 -27.07 -97.07 -2.89
N LYS A 49 -27.28 -96.97 -4.21
CA LYS A 49 -26.86 -95.85 -5.07
C LYS A 49 -27.55 -94.51 -4.76
N GLU A 50 -28.80 -94.51 -4.32
CA GLU A 50 -29.52 -93.29 -3.94
C GLU A 50 -29.02 -92.73 -2.60
N VAL A 51 -28.70 -93.63 -1.66
CA VAL A 51 -28.14 -93.26 -0.36
C VAL A 51 -26.72 -92.72 -0.52
N GLU A 52 -25.90 -93.33 -1.38
CA GLU A 52 -24.56 -92.83 -1.74
C GLU A 52 -24.63 -91.44 -2.37
N ARG A 53 -25.50 -91.23 -3.37
CA ARG A 53 -25.68 -89.92 -4.01
C ARG A 53 -26.12 -88.82 -3.04
N ALA A 54 -27.00 -89.15 -2.09
CA ALA A 54 -27.42 -88.21 -1.06
C ALA A 54 -26.27 -87.86 -0.09
N ARG A 55 -25.41 -88.83 0.25
CA ARG A 55 -24.20 -88.59 1.06
C ARG A 55 -23.19 -87.73 0.33
N GLU A 56 -22.93 -88.03 -0.95
CA GLU A 56 -22.05 -87.24 -1.81
C GLU A 56 -22.54 -85.79 -1.95
N TYR A 57 -23.85 -85.58 -2.14
CA TYR A 57 -24.42 -84.23 -2.21
C TYR A 57 -24.22 -83.44 -0.91
N VAL A 58 -24.43 -84.07 0.25
CA VAL A 58 -24.21 -83.43 1.56
C VAL A 58 -22.73 -83.11 1.78
N GLU A 59 -21.83 -84.00 1.39
CA GLU A 59 -20.39 -83.78 1.53
C GLU A 59 -19.89 -82.69 0.58
N MET A 60 -20.37 -82.67 -0.67
CA MET A 60 -20.10 -81.61 -1.65
C MET A 60 -20.61 -80.26 -1.17
N LYS A 61 -21.82 -80.22 -0.58
CA LYS A 61 -22.38 -78.99 -0.02
C LYS A 61 -21.56 -78.48 1.17
N LYS A 62 -21.10 -79.38 2.06
CA LYS A 62 -20.19 -79.00 3.15
C LYS A 62 -18.86 -78.43 2.63
N LYS A 63 -18.26 -79.04 1.61
CA LYS A 63 -17.04 -78.54 0.99
C LYS A 63 -17.25 -77.16 0.35
N GLN A 64 -18.38 -76.95 -0.33
CA GLN A 64 -18.76 -75.64 -0.86
C GLN A 64 -18.91 -74.59 0.25
N ASP A 65 -19.59 -74.93 1.36
CA ASP A 65 -19.76 -74.02 2.49
C ASP A 65 -18.42 -73.69 3.17
N GLU A 66 -17.52 -74.67 3.31
CA GLU A 66 -16.17 -74.46 3.86
C GLU A 66 -15.29 -73.61 2.95
N ASP A 67 -15.33 -73.87 1.64
CA ASP A 67 -14.57 -73.09 0.68
C ASP A 67 -15.12 -71.67 0.57
N GLN A 68 -16.44 -71.48 0.62
CA GLN A 68 -17.06 -70.16 0.68
C GLN A 68 -16.58 -69.36 1.90
N LYS A 69 -16.51 -69.99 3.08
CA LYS A 69 -15.95 -69.35 4.28
C LYS A 69 -14.49 -68.95 4.10
N LYS A 70 -13.66 -69.84 3.55
CA LYS A 70 -12.25 -69.52 3.26
C LYS A 70 -12.12 -68.37 2.27
N TYR A 71 -12.98 -68.33 1.25
CA TYR A 71 -13.02 -67.22 0.29
C TYR A 71 -13.37 -65.90 0.97
N ASP A 72 -14.36 -65.90 1.87
CA ASP A 72 -14.75 -64.71 2.63
C ASP A 72 -13.64 -64.24 3.59
N ASP A 73 -12.99 -65.17 4.30
CA ASP A 73 -11.84 -64.89 5.19
C ASP A 73 -10.66 -64.30 4.41
N LEU A 74 -10.33 -64.89 3.25
CA LEU A 74 -9.29 -64.38 2.36
C LEU A 74 -9.64 -62.99 1.83
N ARG A 75 -10.91 -62.73 1.52
CA ARG A 75 -11.38 -61.42 1.06
C ARG A 75 -11.17 -60.36 2.15
N GLN A 76 -11.57 -60.66 3.38
CA GLN A 76 -11.36 -59.76 4.52
C GLN A 76 -9.88 -59.51 4.78
N LEU A 77 -9.04 -60.55 4.68
CA LEU A 77 -7.60 -60.40 4.84
C LEU A 77 -7.01 -59.47 3.77
N ILE A 78 -7.40 -59.63 2.51
CA ILE A 78 -6.95 -58.77 1.41
C ILE A 78 -7.39 -57.31 1.65
N GLU A 79 -8.63 -57.09 2.07
CA GLU A 79 -9.15 -55.76 2.33
C GLU A 79 -8.42 -55.06 3.50
N ASN A 80 -8.14 -55.81 4.57
CA ASN A 80 -7.33 -55.34 5.68
C ASN A 80 -5.89 -54.99 5.25
N LEU A 81 -5.25 -55.82 4.44
CA LEU A 81 -3.91 -55.57 3.91
C LEU A 81 -3.87 -54.34 2.99
N ILE A 82 -4.90 -54.15 2.15
CA ILE A 82 -5.03 -52.95 1.31
C ILE A 82 -5.16 -51.70 2.19
N GLN A 83 -5.96 -51.76 3.24
CA GLN A 83 -6.16 -50.63 4.14
C GLN A 83 -4.88 -50.30 4.91
N GLN A 84 -4.19 -51.31 5.45
CA GLN A 84 -2.89 -51.12 6.10
C GLN A 84 -1.86 -50.50 5.15
N ASN A 85 -1.82 -50.92 3.88
CA ASN A 85 -0.89 -50.36 2.90
C ASN A 85 -1.21 -48.89 2.60
N LYS A 86 -2.49 -48.53 2.44
CA LYS A 86 -2.92 -47.13 2.29
C LYS A 86 -2.51 -46.30 3.50
N ASP A 87 -2.78 -46.78 4.71
CA ASP A 87 -2.43 -46.07 5.94
C ASP A 87 -0.90 -45.87 6.04
N THR A 88 -0.13 -46.90 5.71
CA THR A 88 1.35 -46.83 5.68
C THR A 88 1.84 -45.80 4.67
N LEU A 89 1.27 -45.76 3.45
CA LEU A 89 1.61 -44.76 2.45
C LEU A 89 1.29 -43.33 2.93
N THR A 90 0.15 -43.12 3.58
CA THR A 90 -0.18 -41.79 4.13
C THR A 90 0.76 -41.37 5.25
N GLN A 91 1.22 -42.32 6.08
CA GLN A 91 2.21 -42.05 7.13
C GLN A 91 3.57 -41.70 6.52
N MET A 92 4.01 -42.40 5.48
CA MET A 92 5.24 -42.08 4.76
C MET A 92 5.18 -40.68 4.15
N GLN A 93 4.08 -40.30 3.49
CA GLN A 93 3.91 -38.96 2.93
C GLN A 93 3.96 -37.86 4.00
N LYS A 94 3.34 -38.11 5.17
CA LYS A 94 3.41 -37.17 6.31
C LYS A 94 4.83 -37.03 6.85
N LEU A 95 5.56 -38.14 6.95
CA LEU A 95 6.95 -38.13 7.41
C LEU A 95 7.87 -37.39 6.43
N GLU A 96 7.68 -37.59 5.13
CA GLU A 96 8.43 -36.89 4.09
C GLU A 96 8.18 -35.37 4.15
N LEU A 97 6.92 -34.95 4.30
CA LEU A 97 6.57 -33.54 4.51
C LEU A 97 7.26 -32.95 5.75
N LEU A 98 7.22 -33.66 6.87
CA LEU A 98 7.85 -33.22 8.12
C LEU A 98 9.38 -33.14 7.99
N LYS A 99 9.99 -34.10 7.29
CA LYS A 99 11.44 -34.10 7.01
C LYS A 99 11.84 -32.88 6.18
N ASN A 100 11.08 -32.58 5.12
CA ASN A 100 11.33 -31.40 4.27
C ASN A 100 11.16 -30.09 5.06
N MET A 101 10.20 -30.01 5.98
CA MET A 101 10.07 -28.85 6.87
C MET A 101 11.26 -28.68 7.82
N LEU A 102 11.77 -29.80 8.36
CA LEU A 102 12.92 -29.82 9.26
C LEU A 102 14.24 -29.50 8.55
N GLU A 103 14.44 -30.01 7.33
CA GLU A 103 15.62 -29.68 6.51
C GLU A 103 15.65 -28.19 6.15
N ASN A 104 14.49 -27.59 5.91
CA ASN A 104 14.39 -26.15 5.63
C ASN A 104 14.40 -25.27 6.90
N GLN A 105 14.47 -25.86 8.10
CA GLN A 105 14.47 -25.13 9.36
C GLN A 105 15.73 -24.26 9.52
N GLU A 106 16.90 -24.76 9.09
CA GLU A 106 18.17 -24.02 9.18
C GLU A 106 18.16 -22.77 8.28
N GLU A 107 17.56 -22.85 7.08
CA GLU A 107 17.37 -21.67 6.21
C GLU A 107 16.38 -20.67 6.81
N ILE A 108 15.32 -21.15 7.47
CA ILE A 108 14.35 -20.30 8.18
C ILE A 108 15.01 -19.59 9.37
N ASP A 109 15.86 -20.28 10.12
CA ASP A 109 16.53 -19.70 11.28
C ASP A 109 17.63 -18.70 10.86
N ALA A 110 18.41 -19.01 9.81
CA ALA A 110 19.38 -18.09 9.23
C ALA A 110 18.70 -16.81 8.68
N SER A 111 17.59 -16.96 7.96
CA SER A 111 16.83 -15.80 7.45
C SER A 111 16.19 -14.97 8.57
N ARG A 112 15.79 -15.59 9.68
CA ARG A 112 15.32 -14.87 10.88
C ARG A 112 16.43 -14.06 11.55
N GLU A 113 17.62 -14.64 11.72
CA GLU A 113 18.77 -13.92 12.29
C GLU A 113 19.16 -12.72 11.42
N GLU A 114 19.20 -12.89 10.09
CA GLU A 114 19.42 -11.77 9.16
C GLU A 114 18.35 -10.68 9.27
N LEU A 115 17.07 -11.07 9.39
CA LEU A 115 15.99 -10.11 9.57
C LEU A 115 16.15 -9.32 10.87
N ILE A 116 16.50 -9.98 11.97
CA ILE A 116 16.74 -9.33 13.27
C ILE A 116 17.93 -8.37 13.17
N ALA A 117 19.02 -8.78 12.51
CA ALA A 117 20.19 -7.93 12.30
C ALA A 117 19.84 -6.68 11.48
N LYS A 118 19.11 -6.84 10.36
CA LYS A 118 18.64 -5.73 9.53
C LYS A 118 17.69 -4.80 10.31
N PHE A 119 16.78 -5.36 11.09
CA PHE A 119 15.86 -4.60 11.92
C PHE A 119 16.60 -3.74 12.97
N ASN A 120 17.58 -4.32 13.66
CA ASN A 120 18.41 -3.58 14.62
C ASN A 120 19.23 -2.48 13.94
N LEU A 121 19.76 -2.73 12.74
CA LEU A 121 20.49 -1.74 11.95
C LEU A 121 19.56 -0.57 11.58
N LEU A 122 18.37 -0.86 11.06
CA LEU A 122 17.33 0.12 10.73
C LEU A 122 16.90 0.96 11.94
N GLN A 123 16.72 0.32 13.10
CA GLN A 123 16.35 1.02 14.32
C GLN A 123 17.45 1.99 14.76
N ASN A 124 18.72 1.59 14.65
CA ASN A 124 19.87 2.44 14.98
C ASN A 124 20.04 3.59 13.96
N THR A 125 19.81 3.35 12.67
CA THR A 125 19.86 4.42 11.66
C THR A 125 18.74 5.43 11.83
N ASN A 126 17.53 4.99 12.18
CA ASN A 126 16.42 5.91 12.46
C ASN A 126 16.73 6.81 13.65
N LYS A 127 17.28 6.26 14.75
CA LYS A 127 17.71 7.08 15.90
C LYS A 127 18.74 8.14 15.52
N LYS A 128 19.74 7.78 14.70
CA LYS A 128 20.75 8.73 14.21
C LYS A 128 20.12 9.82 13.32
N LEU A 129 19.22 9.44 12.43
CA LEU A 129 18.51 10.38 11.57
C LEU A 129 17.64 11.36 12.37
N ASP A 130 16.98 10.88 13.43
CA ASP A 130 16.21 11.74 14.34
C ASP A 130 17.13 12.72 15.09
N GLU A 131 18.28 12.27 15.57
CA GLU A 131 19.31 13.12 16.20
C GLU A 131 19.82 14.18 15.21
N ASP A 132 20.20 13.78 14.00
CA ASP A 132 20.67 14.68 12.94
C ASP A 132 19.60 15.70 12.54
N HIS A 133 18.34 15.26 12.41
CA HIS A 133 17.21 16.12 12.08
C HIS A 133 17.01 17.20 13.15
N ASN A 134 17.04 16.81 14.43
CA ASN A 134 16.91 17.75 15.53
C ASN A 134 18.06 18.76 15.56
N GLN A 135 19.30 18.33 15.30
CA GLN A 135 20.45 19.24 15.19
C GLN A 135 20.29 20.22 14.03
N MET A 136 19.85 19.75 12.86
CA MET A 136 19.59 20.61 11.70
C MET A 136 18.49 21.64 11.97
N VAL A 137 17.42 21.27 12.68
CA VAL A 137 16.35 22.20 13.07
C VAL A 137 16.90 23.31 13.96
N VAL A 138 17.72 22.99 14.96
CA VAL A 138 18.37 23.99 15.83
C VAL A 138 19.25 24.94 14.99
N GLN A 139 20.08 24.41 14.10
CA GLN A 139 20.93 25.22 13.23
C GLN A 139 20.11 26.12 12.29
N ILE A 140 19.00 25.63 11.74
CA ILE A 140 18.10 26.42 10.90
C ILE A 140 17.48 27.57 11.71
N GLU A 141 17.08 27.34 12.96
CA GLU A 141 16.57 28.41 13.82
C GLU A 141 17.63 29.46 14.14
N GLU A 142 18.86 29.04 14.43
CA GLU A 142 19.99 29.95 14.65
C GLU A 142 20.29 30.78 13.40
N MET A 143 20.41 30.14 12.23
CA MET A 143 20.63 30.84 10.96
C MET A 143 19.45 31.75 10.61
N LYS A 144 18.21 31.37 10.89
CA LYS A 144 17.04 32.25 10.72
C LYS A 144 17.12 33.48 11.63
N LYS A 145 17.55 33.32 12.88
CA LYS A 145 17.79 34.44 13.81
C LYS A 145 18.91 35.36 13.29
N GLU A 146 19.99 34.81 12.73
CA GLU A 146 21.06 35.60 12.11
C GLU A 146 20.58 36.34 10.85
N ILE A 147 19.81 35.68 9.98
CA ILE A 147 19.21 36.30 8.81
C ILE A 147 18.25 37.41 9.24
N ALA A 148 17.45 37.22 10.28
CA ALA A 148 16.57 38.27 10.81
C ALA A 148 17.37 39.48 11.33
N LYS A 149 18.49 39.25 12.04
CA LYS A 149 19.42 40.31 12.45
C LYS A 149 20.03 41.05 11.26
N ARG A 150 20.34 40.35 10.16
CA ARG A 150 20.93 40.93 8.93
C ARG A 150 19.90 41.56 7.98
N LYS A 151 18.61 41.20 8.08
CA LYS A 151 17.50 41.75 7.29
C LYS A 151 16.97 43.07 7.82
N LEU A 152 17.34 43.47 9.04
CA LEU A 152 17.28 44.87 9.41
C LEU A 152 18.22 45.60 8.44
N PRO A 153 17.72 46.49 7.57
CA PRO A 153 18.61 47.25 6.70
C PRO A 153 19.67 47.91 7.60
N PRO A 154 20.97 47.89 7.22
CA PRO A 154 21.94 48.70 7.93
C PRO A 154 21.35 50.11 8.01
N ASP A 155 21.34 50.69 9.22
CA ASP A 155 20.89 52.07 9.45
C ASP A 155 21.43 52.91 8.30
N PRO A 156 20.57 53.51 7.43
CA PRO A 156 20.99 54.04 6.16
C PRO A 156 22.17 54.95 6.41
N SER A 157 23.35 54.55 5.93
CA SER A 157 24.58 55.29 6.16
C SER A 157 24.32 56.72 5.70
N ARG A 158 24.19 57.63 6.66
CA ARG A 158 23.82 59.02 6.37
C ARG A 158 24.99 59.63 5.66
N MET A 159 24.80 59.94 4.39
CA MET A 159 25.84 60.56 3.59
C MET A 159 25.81 62.05 3.88
N ARG A 160 26.70 62.49 4.76
CA ARG A 160 26.82 63.91 5.10
C ARG A 160 27.58 64.64 4.00
N VAL A 161 26.92 65.64 3.42
CA VAL A 161 27.58 66.56 2.50
C VAL A 161 28.31 67.62 3.32
N ILE A 162 29.62 67.72 3.14
CA ILE A 162 30.47 68.68 3.86
C ILE A 162 30.80 69.84 2.92
N PRO A 163 30.65 71.11 3.35
CA PRO A 163 31.15 72.23 2.57
C PRO A 163 32.67 72.13 2.45
N SER A 164 33.18 72.09 1.23
CA SER A 164 34.62 72.08 0.94
C SER A 164 34.96 73.20 -0.04
N GLY A 165 36.02 73.96 0.26
CA GLY A 165 36.51 75.06 -0.56
C GLY A 165 36.42 76.45 0.09
N SER A 166 36.96 77.45 -0.61
CA SER A 166 37.10 78.85 -0.18
C SER A 166 35.87 79.74 -0.38
N GLY A 167 34.72 79.15 -0.73
CA GLY A 167 33.45 79.86 -0.95
C GLY A 167 32.56 79.89 0.29
N THR A 168 32.92 80.67 1.32
CA THR A 168 32.18 80.76 2.58
C THR A 168 30.95 81.67 2.53
N ASN A 169 30.68 82.32 1.40
CA ASN A 169 29.63 83.35 1.27
C ASN A 169 28.64 83.07 0.13
N ILE A 170 28.39 81.79 -0.16
CA ILE A 170 27.48 81.35 -1.23
C ILE A 170 26.30 80.61 -0.59
N GLU A 171 25.07 80.89 -1.04
CA GLU A 171 23.86 80.14 -0.68
C GLU A 171 23.61 79.05 -1.76
N PRO A 172 24.04 77.79 -1.55
CA PRO A 172 23.82 76.74 -2.53
C PRO A 172 22.38 76.22 -2.48
N TYR A 173 21.82 75.96 -3.67
CA TYR A 173 20.60 75.17 -3.81
C TYR A 173 20.97 73.74 -4.19
N PHE A 174 20.32 72.76 -3.59
CA PHE A 174 20.65 71.35 -3.78
C PHE A 174 19.57 70.62 -4.58
N VAL A 175 19.99 69.95 -5.64
CA VAL A 175 19.15 69.03 -6.41
C VAL A 175 19.87 67.71 -6.53
N GLU A 176 19.25 66.66 -6.07
CA GLU A 176 19.76 65.30 -6.20
C GLU A 176 19.25 64.65 -7.49
N ILE A 177 20.16 64.01 -8.21
CA ILE A 177 19.90 63.30 -9.45
C ILE A 177 20.05 61.81 -9.19
N ALA A 178 18.93 61.09 -9.25
CA ALA A 178 18.86 59.64 -9.15
C ALA A 178 18.64 58.99 -10.54
N ASP A 179 18.36 57.69 -10.56
CA ASP A 179 18.12 56.88 -11.75
C ASP A 179 16.85 57.30 -12.52
N LYS A 180 15.74 57.48 -11.80
CA LYS A 180 14.41 57.77 -12.36
C LYS A 180 13.82 59.07 -11.87
N THR A 181 14.38 59.65 -10.83
CA THR A 181 13.86 60.85 -10.18
C THR A 181 14.94 61.92 -10.00
N VAL A 182 14.48 63.16 -9.95
CA VAL A 182 15.22 64.35 -9.57
C VAL A 182 14.56 64.89 -8.31
N LEU A 183 15.35 65.02 -7.24
CA LEU A 183 14.88 65.36 -5.91
C LEU A 183 15.34 66.78 -5.56
N ILE A 184 14.40 67.68 -5.30
CA ILE A 184 14.71 69.05 -4.89
C ILE A 184 14.72 69.13 -3.37
N HIS A 185 15.87 69.48 -2.79
CA HIS A 185 16.05 69.63 -1.35
C HIS A 185 15.85 71.10 -0.95
N GLN A 186 14.71 71.42 -0.32
CA GLN A 186 14.36 72.79 0.13
C GLN A 186 14.34 72.98 1.66
N SER A 187 14.12 71.90 2.41
CA SER A 187 14.05 71.89 3.87
C SER A 187 14.86 70.73 4.43
N LEU A 188 15.25 70.84 5.71
CA LEU A 188 15.86 69.74 6.46
C LEU A 188 14.82 68.78 7.06
N THR A 189 13.60 69.25 7.30
CA THR A 189 12.55 68.49 7.99
C THR A 189 11.53 67.90 7.03
N GLU A 190 11.24 68.59 5.93
CA GLU A 190 10.32 68.09 4.90
C GLU A 190 11.01 67.14 3.91
N PRO A 191 10.30 66.13 3.37
CA PRO A 191 10.82 65.29 2.31
C PRO A 191 11.10 66.12 1.04
N PRO A 192 12.14 65.77 0.27
CA PRO A 192 12.44 66.48 -0.98
C PRO A 192 11.30 66.32 -1.98
N VAL A 193 11.13 67.34 -2.84
CA VAL A 193 10.13 67.29 -3.91
C VAL A 193 10.66 66.38 -5.03
N GLU A 194 9.93 65.30 -5.31
CA GLU A 194 10.32 64.32 -6.32
C GLU A 194 9.74 64.68 -7.71
N ILE A 195 10.61 64.72 -8.70
CA ILE A 195 10.27 64.98 -10.11
C ILE A 195 10.75 63.80 -10.94
N PRO A 196 9.90 63.16 -11.76
CA PRO A 196 10.36 62.15 -12.71
C PRO A 196 11.43 62.71 -13.66
N SER A 197 12.54 62.00 -13.84
CA SER A 197 13.68 62.48 -14.65
C SER A 197 13.31 62.78 -16.11
N ALA A 198 12.28 62.10 -16.62
CA ALA A 198 11.73 62.30 -17.96
C ALA A 198 10.95 63.62 -18.12
N SER A 199 10.40 64.19 -17.05
CA SER A 199 9.55 65.38 -17.08
C SER A 199 10.23 66.64 -16.55
N VAL A 200 11.52 66.59 -16.18
CA VAL A 200 12.28 67.71 -15.59
C VAL A 200 12.25 68.98 -16.45
N ASN A 201 12.17 68.84 -17.77
CA ASN A 201 12.10 69.96 -18.71
C ASN A 201 10.76 70.71 -18.72
N GLN A 202 9.69 70.07 -18.23
CA GLN A 202 8.33 70.62 -18.21
C GLN A 202 7.81 70.83 -16.79
N ASP A 203 8.57 70.41 -15.77
CA ASP A 203 8.15 70.47 -14.38
C ASP A 203 8.17 71.90 -13.83
N GLU A 204 7.03 72.35 -13.32
CA GLU A 204 6.88 73.69 -12.76
C GLU A 204 7.72 73.90 -11.48
N ASN A 205 7.92 72.87 -10.66
CA ASN A 205 8.67 72.99 -9.42
C ASN A 205 10.16 73.20 -9.71
N PHE A 206 10.68 72.55 -10.75
CA PHE A 206 12.03 72.80 -11.22
C PHE A 206 12.20 74.23 -11.76
N VAL A 207 11.25 74.75 -12.53
CA VAL A 207 11.29 76.15 -13.00
C VAL A 207 11.18 77.13 -11.83
N LYS A 208 10.28 76.90 -10.87
CA LYS A 208 10.15 77.74 -9.66
C LYS A 208 11.45 77.77 -8.84
N LEU A 209 12.18 76.67 -8.78
CA LEU A 209 13.51 76.62 -8.16
C LEU A 209 14.49 77.53 -8.92
N LEU A 210 14.55 77.45 -10.25
CA LEU A 210 15.43 78.30 -11.05
C LEU A 210 15.09 79.79 -10.92
N ASP A 211 13.81 80.12 -10.82
CA ASP A 211 13.33 81.49 -10.57
C ASP A 211 13.84 82.00 -9.21
N ALA A 212 13.73 81.18 -8.16
CA ALA A 212 14.23 81.50 -6.83
C ALA A 212 15.76 81.70 -6.81
N ILE A 213 16.50 80.86 -7.54
CA ILE A 213 17.96 80.98 -7.67
C ILE A 213 18.33 82.26 -8.42
N ALA A 214 17.64 82.57 -9.52
CA ALA A 214 17.92 83.72 -10.36
C ALA A 214 17.72 85.08 -9.65
N ALA A 215 16.83 85.13 -8.66
CA ALA A 215 16.56 86.30 -7.83
C ALA A 215 17.71 86.64 -6.85
N LYS A 216 18.65 85.74 -6.61
CA LYS A 216 19.76 85.91 -5.66
C LYS A 216 21.06 86.39 -6.34
N PRO A 217 21.93 87.13 -5.62
CA PRO A 217 23.20 87.65 -6.17
C PRO A 217 24.25 86.56 -6.45
N TYR A 218 24.13 85.39 -5.82
CA TYR A 218 25.04 84.24 -6.00
C TYR A 218 24.25 83.01 -6.46
N ARG A 219 23.98 82.95 -7.76
CA ARG A 219 23.07 82.00 -8.43
C ARG A 219 23.67 80.60 -8.57
N ARG A 220 23.85 79.88 -7.46
CA ARG A 220 24.56 78.58 -7.43
C ARG A 220 23.60 77.41 -7.20
N LEU A 221 23.60 76.49 -8.14
CA LEU A 221 22.89 75.21 -8.07
C LEU A 221 23.91 74.09 -7.95
N ILE A 222 23.76 73.17 -7.00
CA ILE A 222 24.62 72.00 -6.83
C ILE A 222 23.81 70.75 -7.14
N PHE A 223 24.22 70.04 -8.18
CA PHE A 223 23.70 68.72 -8.49
C PHE A 223 24.43 67.66 -7.65
N LEU A 224 23.69 66.97 -6.79
CA LEU A 224 24.15 65.80 -6.05
C LEU A 224 23.88 64.56 -6.92
N VAL A 225 24.92 63.97 -7.50
CA VAL A 225 24.78 62.95 -8.55
C VAL A 225 25.05 61.58 -7.98
N ARG A 226 24.07 60.68 -7.98
CA ARG A 226 24.26 59.28 -7.56
C ARG A 226 25.26 58.58 -8.49
N GLY A 227 26.04 57.65 -7.94
CA GLY A 227 27.09 56.93 -8.67
C GLY A 227 26.61 55.93 -9.73
N ASN A 228 25.33 55.93 -10.10
CA ASN A 228 24.78 55.04 -11.11
C ASN A 228 24.87 55.66 -12.53
N PRO A 229 25.00 54.83 -13.59
CA PRO A 229 25.12 55.35 -14.96
C PRO A 229 23.91 56.19 -15.43
N GLU A 230 22.71 55.85 -14.97
CA GLU A 230 21.48 56.54 -15.33
C GLU A 230 21.39 57.96 -14.75
N ALA A 231 21.87 58.19 -13.52
CA ALA A 231 21.95 59.52 -12.93
C ALA A 231 22.91 60.43 -13.69
N VAL A 232 24.01 59.90 -14.23
CA VAL A 232 24.93 60.66 -15.07
C VAL A 232 24.25 61.10 -16.37
N ALA A 233 23.41 60.25 -16.97
CA ALA A 233 22.61 60.61 -18.14
C ALA A 233 21.56 61.68 -17.79
N ASN A 234 20.87 61.53 -16.65
CA ASN A 234 19.87 62.50 -16.16
C ASN A 234 20.49 63.86 -15.80
N LEU A 235 21.72 63.89 -15.31
CA LEU A 235 22.46 65.12 -15.07
C LEU A 235 22.61 65.95 -16.35
N GLY A 236 22.82 65.30 -17.50
CA GLY A 236 22.85 65.98 -18.80
C GLY A 236 21.53 66.68 -19.10
N ARG A 237 20.40 66.01 -18.84
CA ARG A 237 19.05 66.58 -19.01
C ARG A 237 18.81 67.77 -18.09
N ALA A 238 19.10 67.63 -16.80
CA ALA A 238 18.93 68.70 -15.83
C ALA A 238 19.81 69.93 -16.16
N ASN A 239 21.07 69.72 -16.57
CA ASN A 239 21.95 70.80 -17.03
C ASN A 239 21.42 71.49 -18.30
N ALA A 240 20.85 70.74 -19.25
CA ALA A 240 20.27 71.32 -20.46
C ALA A 240 19.11 72.26 -20.13
N VAL A 241 18.28 71.91 -19.13
CA VAL A 241 17.18 72.78 -18.66
C VAL A 241 17.72 74.06 -18.04
N VAL A 242 18.75 73.99 -17.20
CA VAL A 242 19.41 75.18 -16.62
C VAL A 242 20.02 76.07 -17.72
N GLY A 243 20.68 75.46 -18.71
CA GLY A 243 21.25 76.18 -19.85
C GLY A 243 20.19 76.89 -20.69
N ALA A 244 19.10 76.21 -21.03
CA ALA A 244 17.98 76.79 -21.76
C ALA A 244 17.31 77.93 -20.98
N TYR A 245 17.15 77.76 -19.66
CA TYR A 245 16.62 78.79 -18.77
C TYR A 245 17.51 80.05 -18.78
N ASN A 246 18.83 79.89 -18.63
CA ASN A 246 19.80 80.99 -18.69
C ASN A 246 19.75 81.74 -20.02
N GLN A 247 19.69 81.02 -21.14
CA GLN A 247 19.60 81.62 -22.48
C GLN A 247 18.29 82.39 -22.68
N THR A 248 17.16 81.83 -22.22
CA THR A 248 15.83 82.42 -22.45
C THR A 248 15.56 83.63 -21.56
N ARG A 249 16.03 83.60 -20.31
CA ARG A 249 15.73 84.64 -19.30
C ARG A 249 16.90 85.59 -19.01
N GLY A 250 18.03 85.44 -19.71
CA GLY A 250 19.24 86.25 -19.49
C GLY A 250 19.82 86.09 -18.08
N SER A 251 19.57 84.96 -17.42
CA SER A 251 20.14 84.64 -16.11
C SER A 251 21.47 83.91 -16.24
N GLU A 252 22.25 83.92 -15.16
CA GLU A 252 23.55 83.23 -15.10
C GLU A 252 23.57 82.32 -13.87
N ILE A 253 22.77 81.24 -13.92
CA ILE A 253 22.80 80.19 -12.90
C ILE A 253 24.00 79.29 -13.16
N ILE A 254 24.88 79.16 -12.17
CA ILE A 254 26.08 78.33 -12.21
C ILE A 254 25.77 76.97 -11.58
N ALA A 255 25.76 75.92 -12.41
CA ALA A 255 25.54 74.55 -11.98
C ALA A 255 26.86 73.85 -11.62
N GLY A 256 27.03 73.49 -10.35
CA GLY A 256 28.08 72.62 -9.84
C GLY A 256 27.64 71.16 -9.77
N ARG A 257 28.60 70.25 -9.60
CA ARG A 257 28.36 68.79 -9.54
C ARG A 257 29.11 68.21 -8.36
N LEU A 258 28.43 67.39 -7.56
CA LEU A 258 29.02 66.64 -6.46
C LEU A 258 28.63 65.16 -6.58
N PRO A 259 29.58 64.25 -6.83
CA PRO A 259 29.27 62.82 -6.89
C PRO A 259 29.00 62.25 -5.49
N LEU A 260 27.94 61.45 -5.38
CA LEU A 260 27.56 60.71 -4.18
C LEU A 260 27.96 59.23 -4.35
N PRO A 261 28.94 58.72 -3.58
CA PRO A 261 29.50 57.37 -3.75
C PRO A 261 28.60 56.20 -3.29
N GLY A 262 27.29 56.42 -3.09
CA GLY A 262 26.37 55.39 -2.59
C GLY A 262 24.92 55.86 -2.52
N ASP A 263 24.04 54.96 -2.06
CA ASP A 263 22.56 55.12 -2.09
C ASP A 263 21.95 55.55 -0.74
N GLY A 264 22.78 55.89 0.25
CA GLY A 264 22.32 56.34 1.57
C GLY A 264 21.55 57.67 1.51
N LYS A 265 20.74 57.94 2.54
CA LYS A 265 20.01 59.22 2.66
C LYS A 265 21.01 60.38 2.75
N VAL A 266 20.80 61.41 1.93
CA VAL A 266 21.61 62.63 1.94
C VAL A 266 21.32 63.41 3.22
N ASP A 267 22.37 63.77 3.95
CA ASP A 267 22.31 64.64 5.12
C ASP A 267 22.93 66.00 4.77
N LEU A 268 22.07 67.03 4.71
CA LEU A 268 22.42 68.42 4.42
C LEU A 268 22.47 69.30 5.69
N SER A 269 22.54 68.71 6.88
CA SER A 269 22.55 69.44 8.17
C SER A 269 23.60 70.55 8.27
N MET A 270 24.76 70.40 7.61
CA MET A 270 25.80 71.42 7.55
C MET A 270 25.39 72.69 6.76
N PHE A 271 24.30 72.63 6.02
CA PHE A 271 23.73 73.73 5.24
C PHE A 271 22.41 74.25 5.82
N ALA A 272 22.10 73.94 7.08
CA ALA A 272 20.85 74.32 7.76
C ALA A 272 20.51 75.82 7.62
N GLN A 273 21.52 76.68 7.61
CA GLN A 273 21.34 78.13 7.47
C GLN A 273 20.79 78.58 6.10
N TYR A 274 20.82 77.73 5.09
CA TYR A 274 20.37 78.01 3.72
C TYR A 274 19.11 77.24 3.31
N LEU A 275 18.71 76.26 4.13
CA LEU A 275 17.50 75.48 3.92
C LEU A 275 16.38 76.05 4.79
N LYS A 276 15.14 75.86 4.37
CA LYS A 276 14.01 76.15 5.24
C LYS A 276 14.07 75.22 6.46
N PRO A 277 13.68 75.69 7.66
CA PRO A 277 13.54 74.82 8.83
C PRO A 277 12.61 73.64 8.56
#